data_AF-A0A852PHF9-F1
#
_entry.id   AF-A0A852PHF9-F1
#
_cell.length_a   1.000
_cell.length_b   1.000
_cell.length_c   1.000
_cell.angle_alpha   90.00
_cell.angle_beta   90.00
_cell.angle_gamma   90.00
#
_symmetry.space_group_name_H-M   'P 1'
#
loop_
_entity.id
_entity.type
_entity.pdbx_description
1 polymer ?
#
loop_
_entity_poly.entity_id
_entity_poly.type
_entity_poly.pdbx_seq_one_letter_code
_entity_poly.pdbx_strand_id
1 'polypeptide(L)'
;LVESIPEGMALGAGSAPNPTTFDTWLELLGTATRSLDIASFYWTLTNEDTRTHDPTAAQGERVLAELLRLPQRGVAVRVAVSAPSAKAPLDDLQALERSGAAVRAVDLPRLTGGVLHTKFWLVDGVHLYVGSANMDWRSLTQVKELGAAVYNCSCLAEDLGKIFEAYWALGVPEASIPAPWPANYSTAFNAETPLELALNDTAATVYFSSSPPALCAAGRTQDLDALLDVIDGAEAFVDVAVMSYLPTTEFSRPERFWPAIDDRLRRAVFERGVRVRLLAGCWRHSRAAMFPFLKSLAAVADNRTRYDVEVRLFLVPASAAQARIPFARVNHNKYMVTEKAAYVGTSNWSGDYFERTAGSALVVAQAGRGAGTFRERLQEVFERDWSSGYSVDIGDAERWGS
;
A
#
# COMPACT_ATOMS: atom_id res chain seq x y z
N LEU A 1 -2.10 12.96 -2.96
CA LEU A 1 -0.94 12.05 -2.92
C LEU A 1 -0.16 12.36 -1.66
N VAL A 2 0.27 11.34 -0.92
CA VAL A 2 0.91 11.43 0.40
C VAL A 2 2.18 10.59 0.36
N GLU A 3 3.27 11.05 0.97
CA GLU A 3 4.53 10.28 1.02
C GLU A 3 5.27 10.42 2.36
N SER A 4 5.90 9.34 2.82
CA SER A 4 6.94 9.45 3.86
C SER A 4 8.30 9.38 3.16
N ILE A 5 9.20 10.29 3.50
CA ILE A 5 10.59 10.27 3.03
C ILE A 5 11.49 9.94 4.22
N PRO A 6 12.32 8.88 4.15
CA PRO A 6 13.21 8.51 5.24
C PRO A 6 14.17 9.65 5.62
N GLU A 7 14.34 9.86 6.92
CA GLU A 7 15.25 10.85 7.49
C GLU A 7 16.63 10.79 6.84
N GLY A 8 17.16 11.97 6.48
CA GLY A 8 18.45 12.13 5.80
C GLY A 8 18.47 11.83 4.29
N MET A 9 17.35 11.45 3.68
CA MET A 9 17.25 11.40 2.21
C MET A 9 16.94 12.78 1.64
N ALA A 10 17.65 13.15 0.56
CA ALA A 10 17.40 14.38 -0.17
C ALA A 10 16.58 14.05 -1.42
N LEU A 11 15.39 14.63 -1.53
CA LEU A 11 14.68 14.70 -2.80
C LEU A 11 15.37 15.75 -3.67
N GLY A 12 15.67 15.43 -4.93
CA GLY A 12 16.37 16.33 -5.84
C GLY A 12 15.72 17.72 -5.95
N ALA A 13 16.52 18.75 -6.24
CA ALA A 13 16.05 20.13 -6.33
C ALA A 13 14.94 20.28 -7.39
N GLY A 14 13.82 20.93 -7.02
CA GLY A 14 12.77 21.34 -7.96
C GLY A 14 11.43 20.60 -7.86
N SER A 15 11.30 19.57 -7.02
CA SER A 15 10.00 18.92 -6.77
C SER A 15 9.34 19.53 -5.53
N ALA A 16 8.11 20.04 -5.63
CA ALA A 16 7.34 20.38 -4.44
C ALA A 16 7.04 19.06 -3.67
N PRO A 17 7.43 18.94 -2.39
CA PRO A 17 7.20 17.71 -1.65
C PRO A 17 5.69 17.47 -1.50
N ASN A 18 5.27 16.21 -1.65
CA ASN A 18 3.92 15.83 -1.27
C ASN A 18 3.75 15.99 0.25
N PRO A 19 2.52 16.20 0.76
CA PRO A 19 2.25 16.15 2.20
C PRO A 19 2.81 14.86 2.82
N THR A 20 3.35 14.97 4.03
CA THR A 20 3.87 13.81 4.73
C THR A 20 2.74 12.90 5.22
N THR A 21 3.01 11.60 5.36
CA THR A 21 2.04 10.67 5.99
C THR A 21 1.66 11.14 7.39
N PHE A 22 2.63 11.64 8.16
CA PHE A 22 2.41 12.19 9.49
C PHE A 22 1.45 13.39 9.49
N ASP A 23 1.72 14.41 8.66
CA ASP A 23 0.88 15.60 8.60
C ASP A 23 -0.54 15.25 8.11
N THR A 24 -0.63 14.36 7.12
CA THR A 24 -1.92 13.88 6.59
C THR A 24 -2.72 13.15 7.65
N TRP A 25 -2.10 12.26 8.43
CA TRP A 25 -2.78 11.55 9.51
C TRP A 25 -3.22 12.51 10.62
N LEU A 26 -2.39 13.50 10.98
CA LEU A 26 -2.80 14.52 11.95
C LEU A 26 -3.97 15.38 11.46
N GLU A 27 -4.00 15.72 10.18
CA GLU A 27 -5.13 16.44 9.58
C GLU A 27 -6.42 15.60 9.64
N LEU A 28 -6.34 14.32 9.29
CA LEU A 28 -7.47 13.38 9.38
C LEU A 28 -7.97 13.22 10.83
N LEU A 29 -7.06 13.15 11.81
CA LEU A 29 -7.41 13.12 13.24
C LEU A 29 -8.02 14.44 13.74
N GLY A 30 -7.53 15.57 13.23
CA GLY A 30 -8.03 16.90 13.55
C GLY A 30 -9.46 17.12 13.04
N THR A 31 -9.78 16.56 11.86
CA THR A 31 -11.09 16.68 11.21
C THR A 31 -12.15 15.73 11.78
N ALA A 32 -11.76 14.66 12.49
CA ALA A 32 -12.70 13.70 13.06
C ALA A 32 -13.64 14.31 14.10
N THR A 33 -14.95 14.16 13.88
CA THR A 33 -16.02 14.67 14.77
C THR A 33 -17.00 13.61 15.24
N ARG A 34 -17.11 12.47 14.55
CA ARG A 34 -18.10 11.41 14.83
C ARG A 34 -17.46 10.03 14.91
N SER A 35 -16.64 9.65 13.93
CA SER A 35 -16.06 8.32 13.85
C SER A 35 -14.70 8.27 13.16
N LEU A 36 -13.89 7.30 13.57
CA LEU A 36 -12.65 6.91 12.92
C LEU A 36 -12.56 5.39 12.86
N ASP A 37 -12.50 4.85 11.65
CA ASP A 37 -12.34 3.42 11.40
C ASP A 37 -10.97 3.16 10.76
N ILE A 38 -10.19 2.23 11.32
CA ILE A 38 -8.84 1.90 10.89
C ILE A 38 -8.71 0.42 10.58
N ALA A 39 -8.32 0.08 9.35
CA ALA A 39 -7.86 -1.26 8.99
C ALA A 39 -6.32 -1.27 9.00
N SER A 40 -5.71 -2.23 9.69
CA SER A 40 -4.26 -2.23 9.96
C SER A 40 -3.66 -3.63 10.08
N PHE A 41 -2.35 -3.73 9.84
CA PHE A 41 -1.60 -4.98 10.00
C PHE A 41 -1.05 -5.18 11.42
N TYR A 42 -0.32 -4.18 11.94
CA TYR A 42 0.20 -4.15 13.31
C TYR A 42 0.37 -2.70 13.79
N TRP A 43 0.67 -2.53 15.08
CA TRP A 43 0.86 -1.23 15.74
C TRP A 43 2.16 -1.19 16.55
N THR A 44 3.00 -0.21 16.24
CA THR A 44 4.27 0.13 16.90
C THR A 44 4.57 1.63 16.67
N LEU A 45 3.68 2.50 17.13
CA LEU A 45 3.79 3.97 17.03
C LEU A 45 4.77 4.58 18.05
N THR A 46 5.32 3.77 18.96
CA THR A 46 6.28 4.20 19.98
C THR A 46 7.59 3.42 19.89
N ASN A 47 8.61 3.85 20.64
CA ASN A 47 9.89 3.15 20.75
C ASN A 47 9.84 1.81 21.52
N GLU A 48 8.69 1.43 22.10
CA GLU A 48 8.58 0.28 23.00
C GLU A 48 8.95 -1.05 22.31
N ASP A 49 8.59 -1.22 21.03
CA ASP A 49 8.85 -2.47 20.29
C ASP A 49 10.34 -2.72 20.03
N THR A 50 11.09 -1.64 19.80
CA THR A 50 12.53 -1.68 19.55
C THR A 50 13.35 -1.59 20.82
N ARG A 51 12.74 -1.17 21.94
CA ARG A 51 13.42 -0.80 23.19
C ARG A 51 14.53 0.24 22.96
N THR A 52 14.29 1.14 22.01
CA THR A 52 15.19 2.25 21.70
C THR A 52 14.69 3.55 22.33
N HIS A 53 15.43 4.64 22.13
CA HIS A 53 14.99 6.00 22.48
C HIS A 53 15.28 6.89 21.27
N ASP A 54 14.79 6.49 20.10
CA ASP A 54 15.02 7.23 18.87
C ASP A 54 14.09 8.46 18.85
N PRO A 55 14.63 9.69 18.77
CA PRO A 55 13.81 10.90 18.80
C PRO A 55 12.88 11.01 17.58
N THR A 56 13.18 10.28 16.49
CA THR A 56 12.33 10.29 15.29
C THR A 56 11.04 9.48 15.46
N ALA A 57 10.87 8.78 16.59
CA ALA A 57 9.59 8.18 16.96
C ALA A 57 8.55 9.19 17.45
N ALA A 58 8.96 10.44 17.75
CA ALA A 58 8.06 11.48 18.27
C ALA A 58 6.84 11.74 17.38
N GLN A 59 6.97 11.55 16.06
CA GLN A 59 5.83 11.62 15.13
C GLN A 59 4.81 10.51 15.39
N GLY A 60 5.25 9.27 15.57
CA GLY A 60 4.36 8.14 15.90
C GLY A 60 3.72 8.32 17.28
N GLU A 61 4.51 8.73 18.28
CA GLU A 61 4.03 9.01 19.64
C GLU A 61 2.96 10.10 19.63
N ARG A 62 3.13 11.13 18.79
CA ARG A 62 2.15 12.20 18.60
C ARG A 62 0.86 11.69 17.96
N VAL A 63 0.94 10.86 16.92
CA VAL A 63 -0.24 10.24 16.29
C VAL A 63 -1.00 9.38 17.30
N LEU A 64 -0.29 8.53 18.07
CA LEU A 64 -0.90 7.73 19.12
C LEU A 64 -1.60 8.61 20.16
N ALA A 65 -0.94 9.67 20.63
CA ALA A 65 -1.53 10.58 21.61
C ALA A 65 -2.84 11.23 21.12
N GLU A 66 -2.94 11.60 19.85
CA GLU A 66 -4.17 12.16 19.27
C GLU A 66 -5.27 11.09 19.13
N LEU A 67 -4.92 9.88 18.69
CA LEU A 67 -5.85 8.74 18.64
C LEU A 67 -6.47 8.44 20.02
N LEU A 68 -5.65 8.46 21.07
CA LEU A 68 -6.10 8.21 22.45
C LEU A 68 -7.04 9.32 22.99
N ARG A 69 -7.03 10.52 22.41
CA ARG A 69 -7.92 11.63 22.80
C ARG A 69 -9.26 11.61 22.08
N LEU A 70 -9.37 10.93 20.95
CA LEU A 70 -10.60 10.93 20.14
C LEU A 70 -11.84 10.41 20.90
N PRO A 71 -11.79 9.27 21.63
CA PRO A 71 -12.95 8.82 22.40
C PRO A 71 -13.37 9.82 23.48
N GLN A 72 -12.41 10.53 24.09
CA GLN A 72 -12.68 11.57 25.09
C GLN A 72 -13.37 12.81 24.48
N ARG A 73 -13.19 13.03 23.17
CA ARG A 73 -13.90 14.05 22.38
C ARG A 73 -15.27 13.57 21.88
N GLY A 74 -15.69 12.34 22.21
CA GLY A 74 -16.94 11.74 21.73
C GLY A 74 -16.87 11.14 20.33
N VAL A 75 -15.68 10.95 19.76
CA VAL A 75 -15.47 10.29 18.47
C VAL A 75 -15.39 8.79 18.66
N ALA A 76 -16.22 8.01 17.96
CA ALA A 76 -16.17 6.56 17.98
C ALA A 76 -14.96 6.04 17.20
N VAL A 77 -14.04 5.34 17.86
CA VAL A 77 -12.85 4.77 17.20
C VAL A 77 -12.99 3.26 17.09
N ARG A 78 -12.86 2.70 15.87
CA ARG A 78 -12.83 1.26 15.62
C ARG A 78 -11.55 0.86 14.90
N VAL A 79 -10.92 -0.20 15.35
CA VAL A 79 -9.69 -0.75 14.74
C VAL A 79 -9.89 -2.21 14.39
N ALA A 80 -9.94 -2.51 13.09
CA ALA A 80 -9.77 -3.87 12.59
C ALA A 80 -8.27 -4.10 12.36
N VAL A 81 -7.68 -5.02 13.13
CA VAL A 81 -6.25 -5.33 13.08
C VAL A 81 -6.04 -6.80 12.75
N SER A 82 -4.95 -7.14 12.05
CA SER A 82 -4.58 -8.55 11.88
C SER A 82 -4.43 -9.22 13.24
N ALA A 83 -4.88 -10.49 13.36
CA ALA A 83 -4.64 -11.28 14.56
C ALA A 83 -3.15 -11.24 14.95
N PRO A 84 -2.80 -10.69 16.13
CA PRO A 84 -1.41 -10.56 16.54
C PRO A 84 -0.76 -11.92 16.76
N SER A 85 0.49 -12.07 16.35
CA SER A 85 1.28 -13.24 16.75
C SER A 85 1.59 -13.20 18.25
N ALA A 86 1.95 -14.33 18.85
CA ALA A 86 2.34 -14.40 20.26
C ALA A 86 3.55 -13.50 20.65
N LYS A 87 4.31 -12.99 19.66
CA LYS A 87 5.47 -12.12 19.86
C LYS A 87 5.20 -10.66 19.47
N ALA A 88 4.01 -10.35 18.94
CA ALA A 88 3.70 -9.00 18.51
C ALA A 88 3.51 -8.10 19.75
N PRO A 89 4.05 -6.87 19.74
CA PRO A 89 3.76 -5.88 20.77
C PRO A 89 2.27 -5.51 20.73
N LEU A 90 1.67 -5.31 21.90
CA LEU A 90 0.24 -5.01 22.05
C LEU A 90 -0.02 -3.69 22.79
N ASP A 91 1.02 -3.00 23.24
CA ASP A 91 0.90 -1.86 24.15
C ASP A 91 0.05 -0.73 23.56
N ASP A 92 0.24 -0.41 22.27
CA ASP A 92 -0.53 0.59 21.55
C ASP A 92 -2.01 0.20 21.42
N LEU A 93 -2.29 -1.06 21.07
CA LEU A 93 -3.66 -1.57 20.96
C LEU A 93 -4.37 -1.57 22.32
N GLN A 94 -3.67 -1.98 23.38
CA GLN A 94 -4.18 -1.93 24.75
C GLN A 94 -4.38 -0.50 25.24
N ALA A 95 -3.54 0.45 24.81
CA ALA A 95 -3.73 1.86 25.09
C ALA A 95 -5.00 2.39 24.41
N LEU A 96 -5.24 2.02 23.14
CA LEU A 96 -6.46 2.35 22.40
C LEU A 96 -7.72 1.78 23.07
N GLU A 97 -7.70 0.51 23.47
CA GLU A 97 -8.84 -0.08 24.19
C GLU A 97 -9.10 0.64 25.52
N ARG A 98 -8.05 0.96 26.28
CA ARG A 98 -8.14 1.71 27.54
C ARG A 98 -8.64 3.15 27.35
N SER A 99 -8.42 3.75 26.18
CA SER A 99 -8.94 5.09 25.89
C SER A 99 -10.42 5.08 25.50
N GLY A 100 -11.00 3.92 25.19
CA GLY A 100 -12.39 3.75 24.77
C GLY A 100 -12.56 3.40 23.30
N ALA A 101 -11.48 3.17 22.54
CA ALA A 101 -11.58 2.63 21.20
C ALA A 101 -11.99 1.15 21.22
N ALA A 102 -12.72 0.71 20.20
CA ALA A 102 -13.04 -0.69 20.00
C ALA A 102 -12.01 -1.33 19.06
N VAL A 103 -11.29 -2.34 19.54
CA VAL A 103 -10.29 -3.08 18.74
C VAL A 103 -10.81 -4.49 18.46
N ARG A 104 -10.69 -4.94 17.21
CA ARG A 104 -11.01 -6.31 16.81
C ARG A 104 -9.87 -6.92 16.02
N ALA A 105 -9.38 -8.05 16.52
CA ALA A 105 -8.44 -8.89 15.80
C ALA A 105 -9.18 -9.74 14.77
N VAL A 106 -8.82 -9.62 13.50
CA VAL A 106 -9.39 -10.41 12.40
C VAL A 106 -8.51 -11.64 12.18
N ASP A 107 -9.06 -12.82 12.45
CA ASP A 107 -8.36 -14.11 12.38
C ASP A 107 -8.28 -14.65 10.95
N LEU A 108 -7.60 -13.90 10.07
CA LEU A 108 -7.33 -14.33 8.70
C LEU A 108 -6.45 -15.59 8.58
N PRO A 109 -5.54 -15.91 9.52
CA PRO A 109 -4.85 -17.19 9.50
C PRO A 109 -5.83 -18.37 9.50
N ARG A 110 -6.89 -18.32 10.31
CA ARG A 110 -7.95 -19.34 10.29
C ARG A 110 -8.87 -19.22 9.08
N LEU A 111 -9.27 -18.00 8.71
CA LEU A 111 -10.30 -17.80 7.68
C LEU A 111 -9.80 -18.03 6.25
N THR A 112 -8.55 -17.72 5.98
CA THR A 112 -7.98 -17.66 4.61
C THR A 112 -6.56 -18.23 4.51
N GLY A 113 -5.90 -18.47 5.65
CA GLY A 113 -4.47 -18.80 5.69
C GLY A 113 -3.54 -17.60 5.47
N GLY A 114 -4.08 -16.36 5.41
CA GLY A 114 -3.33 -15.12 5.25
C GLY A 114 -3.36 -14.23 6.49
N VAL A 115 -3.16 -12.92 6.29
CA VAL A 115 -3.18 -11.88 7.33
C VAL A 115 -3.98 -10.66 6.89
N LEU A 116 -4.33 -9.76 7.80
CA LEU A 116 -4.93 -8.47 7.41
C LEU A 116 -3.80 -7.51 7.09
N HIS A 117 -3.50 -7.31 5.81
CA HIS A 117 -2.41 -6.44 5.36
C HIS A 117 -2.90 -5.11 4.79
N THR A 118 -4.16 -4.77 5.01
CA THR A 118 -4.71 -3.48 4.61
C THR A 118 -4.23 -2.35 5.54
N LYS A 119 -4.01 -1.15 5.00
CA LYS A 119 -3.72 0.06 5.76
C LYS A 119 -4.55 1.21 5.22
N PHE A 120 -5.76 1.37 5.76
CA PHE A 120 -6.61 2.51 5.41
C PHE A 120 -7.32 3.07 6.64
N TRP A 121 -7.72 4.34 6.52
CA TRP A 121 -8.46 5.10 7.51
C TRP A 121 -9.74 5.61 6.87
N LEU A 122 -10.84 5.64 7.62
CA LEU A 122 -12.10 6.25 7.25
C LEU A 122 -12.53 7.19 8.38
N VAL A 123 -12.72 8.47 8.05
CA VAL A 123 -13.07 9.52 9.02
C VAL A 123 -14.46 10.04 8.70
N ASP A 124 -15.35 9.95 9.68
CA ASP A 124 -16.73 10.47 9.65
C ASP A 124 -17.60 10.01 8.47
N GLY A 125 -17.17 8.99 7.72
CA GLY A 125 -17.80 8.56 6.45
C GLY A 125 -17.59 9.55 5.30
N VAL A 126 -16.55 10.41 5.38
CA VAL A 126 -16.35 11.53 4.45
C VAL A 126 -14.91 11.63 3.94
N HIS A 127 -13.93 11.34 4.79
CA HIS A 127 -12.51 11.38 4.42
C HIS A 127 -11.90 9.98 4.52
N LEU A 128 -10.86 9.74 3.74
CA LEU A 128 -10.14 8.47 3.76
C LEU A 128 -8.66 8.62 3.49
N TYR A 129 -7.89 7.65 3.96
CA TYR A 129 -6.50 7.41 3.58
C TYR A 129 -6.31 5.95 3.21
N VAL A 130 -5.56 5.63 2.16
CA VAL A 130 -5.12 4.27 1.83
C VAL A 130 -3.69 4.30 1.31
N GLY A 131 -2.84 3.37 1.73
CA GLY A 131 -1.45 3.35 1.28
C GLY A 131 -0.61 2.25 1.90
N SER A 132 0.70 2.42 1.83
CA SER A 132 1.66 1.40 2.26
C SER A 132 2.04 1.47 3.75
N ALA A 133 1.88 2.64 4.38
CA ALA A 133 2.31 2.89 5.76
C ALA A 133 1.57 2.02 6.79
N ASN A 134 2.32 1.23 7.56
CA ASN A 134 1.81 0.55 8.75
C ASN A 134 1.61 1.56 9.89
N MET A 135 0.90 1.17 10.96
CA MET A 135 0.79 1.97 12.19
C MET A 135 2.09 1.87 13.00
N ASP A 136 3.16 2.36 12.39
CA ASP A 136 4.54 2.17 12.82
C ASP A 136 5.24 3.54 12.75
N TRP A 137 5.90 3.96 13.83
CA TRP A 137 6.60 5.25 13.81
C TRP A 137 7.68 5.29 12.70
N ARG A 138 8.27 4.14 12.36
CA ARG A 138 9.23 4.03 11.24
C ARG A 138 8.57 4.31 9.90
N SER A 139 7.29 3.98 9.70
CA SER A 139 6.55 4.34 8.48
C SER A 139 6.37 5.85 8.33
N LEU A 140 6.50 6.64 9.39
CA LEU A 140 6.41 8.10 9.34
C LEU A 140 7.76 8.77 9.06
N THR A 141 8.86 8.21 9.56
CA THR A 141 10.17 8.90 9.52
C THR A 141 11.34 8.09 8.94
N GLN A 142 11.26 6.76 8.88
CA GLN A 142 12.41 5.91 8.53
C GLN A 142 12.21 5.04 7.29
N VAL A 143 10.98 4.91 6.82
CA VAL A 143 10.57 4.07 5.69
C VAL A 143 9.96 4.97 4.62
N LYS A 144 10.29 4.68 3.36
CA LYS A 144 9.70 5.38 2.25
C LYS A 144 8.34 4.75 1.97
N GLU A 145 7.29 5.54 2.18
CA GLU A 145 5.90 5.11 2.05
C GLU A 145 5.17 6.02 1.06
N LEU A 146 4.08 5.52 0.49
CA LEU A 146 3.20 6.27 -0.38
C LEU A 146 1.75 5.90 -0.12
N GLY A 147 0.86 6.89 -0.24
CA GLY A 147 -0.57 6.69 -0.12
C GLY A 147 -1.39 7.77 -0.81
N ALA A 148 -2.70 7.61 -0.73
CA ALA A 148 -3.69 8.56 -1.17
C ALA A 148 -4.58 8.93 0.01
N ALA A 149 -4.72 10.24 0.27
CA ALA A 149 -5.77 10.78 1.09
C ALA A 149 -6.80 11.47 0.20
N VAL A 150 -8.07 11.22 0.46
CA VAL A 150 -9.20 11.86 -0.23
C VAL A 150 -10.06 12.51 0.83
N TYR A 151 -10.35 13.80 0.64
CA TYR A 151 -11.12 14.59 1.58
C TYR A 151 -12.46 14.96 0.96
N ASN A 152 -13.49 15.08 1.81
CA ASN A 152 -14.80 15.57 1.43
C ASN A 152 -15.47 14.76 0.30
N CYS A 153 -15.35 13.43 0.37
CA CYS A 153 -15.85 12.51 -0.65
C CYS A 153 -16.60 11.34 0.02
N SER A 154 -17.83 11.60 0.45
CA SER A 154 -18.64 10.61 1.16
C SER A 154 -18.92 9.37 0.33
N CYS A 155 -19.14 9.51 -0.99
CA CYS A 155 -19.39 8.36 -1.87
C CYS A 155 -18.23 7.36 -1.89
N LEU A 156 -16.97 7.82 -1.95
CA LEU A 156 -15.80 6.94 -1.86
C LEU A 156 -15.61 6.39 -0.45
N ALA A 157 -15.83 7.21 0.59
CA ALA A 157 -15.69 6.77 1.97
C ALA A 157 -16.74 5.71 2.34
N GLU A 158 -17.98 5.84 1.87
CA GLU A 158 -19.04 4.84 2.01
C GLU A 158 -18.68 3.53 1.29
N ASP A 159 -18.10 3.60 0.10
CA ASP A 159 -17.71 2.41 -0.66
C ASP A 159 -16.56 1.64 0.01
N LEU A 160 -15.51 2.35 0.46
CA LEU A 160 -14.42 1.77 1.25
C LEU A 160 -14.92 1.27 2.62
N GLY A 161 -15.92 1.93 3.20
CA GLY A 161 -16.60 1.51 4.43
C GLY A 161 -17.18 0.10 4.34
N LYS A 162 -17.64 -0.35 3.17
CA LYS A 162 -18.11 -1.73 2.98
C LYS A 162 -17.00 -2.76 3.19
N ILE A 163 -15.78 -2.44 2.74
CA ILE A 163 -14.60 -3.29 2.97
C ILE A 163 -14.26 -3.31 4.48
N PHE A 164 -14.30 -2.15 5.14
CA PHE A 164 -14.07 -2.07 6.58
C PHE A 164 -15.09 -2.90 7.37
N GLU A 165 -16.39 -2.77 7.07
CA GLU A 165 -17.44 -3.51 7.76
C GLU A 165 -17.29 -5.02 7.59
N ALA A 166 -16.77 -5.49 6.45
CA ALA A 166 -16.48 -6.91 6.25
C ALA A 166 -15.39 -7.39 7.23
N TYR A 167 -14.29 -6.62 7.37
CA TYR A 167 -13.25 -6.93 8.35
C TYR A 167 -13.78 -6.85 9.78
N TRP A 168 -14.57 -5.83 10.07
CA TRP A 168 -15.17 -5.62 11.39
C TRP A 168 -16.09 -6.76 11.80
N ALA A 169 -16.90 -7.27 10.87
CA ALA A 169 -17.77 -8.42 11.08
C ALA A 169 -16.97 -9.72 11.26
N LEU A 170 -15.85 -9.89 10.56
CA LEU A 170 -14.98 -11.07 10.69
C LEU A 170 -14.10 -11.04 11.95
N GLY A 171 -14.01 -9.90 12.64
CA GLY A 171 -13.28 -9.74 13.89
C GLY A 171 -14.04 -10.20 15.14
N VAL A 172 -15.21 -10.85 15.00
CA VAL A 172 -15.94 -11.45 16.13
C VAL A 172 -15.51 -12.91 16.35
N PRO A 173 -15.58 -13.44 17.59
CA PRO A 173 -15.24 -14.83 17.87
C PRO A 173 -16.02 -15.82 16.98
N GLU A 174 -15.32 -16.85 16.49
CA GLU A 174 -15.89 -17.90 15.63
C GLU A 174 -16.56 -17.41 14.33
N ALA A 175 -16.24 -16.18 13.88
CA ALA A 175 -16.72 -15.69 12.59
C ALA A 175 -16.33 -16.65 11.45
N SER A 176 -17.17 -16.69 10.42
CA SER A 176 -16.88 -17.38 9.17
C SER A 176 -17.14 -16.42 8.02
N ILE A 177 -16.43 -16.62 6.90
CA ILE A 177 -16.65 -15.85 5.68
C ILE A 177 -18.02 -16.27 5.11
N PRO A 178 -18.99 -15.35 4.99
CA PRO A 178 -20.28 -15.68 4.40
C PRO A 178 -20.14 -16.02 2.91
N ALA A 179 -20.92 -17.01 2.45
CA ALA A 179 -21.00 -17.37 1.04
C ALA A 179 -22.48 -17.60 0.67
N PRO A 180 -23.14 -16.68 -0.06
CA PRO A 180 -22.63 -15.38 -0.51
C PRO A 180 -22.51 -14.35 0.63
N TRP A 181 -21.77 -13.27 0.39
CA TRP A 181 -21.78 -12.09 1.25
C TRP A 181 -23.17 -11.42 1.28
N PRO A 182 -23.64 -10.92 2.43
CA PRO A 182 -24.88 -10.15 2.50
C PRO A 182 -24.84 -8.88 1.62
N ALA A 183 -26.02 -8.45 1.14
CA ALA A 183 -26.13 -7.37 0.15
C ALA A 183 -25.59 -6.01 0.62
N ASN A 184 -25.59 -5.73 1.94
CA ASN A 184 -25.06 -4.49 2.50
C ASN A 184 -23.54 -4.32 2.31
N TYR A 185 -22.80 -5.40 2.03
CA TYR A 185 -21.38 -5.35 1.69
C TYR A 185 -21.11 -5.15 0.19
N SER A 186 -22.15 -5.26 -0.65
CA SER A 186 -22.02 -5.21 -2.11
C SER A 186 -21.81 -3.79 -2.63
N THR A 187 -21.18 -3.66 -3.80
CA THR A 187 -20.96 -2.37 -4.44
C THR A 187 -21.38 -2.36 -5.91
N ALA A 188 -21.73 -1.16 -6.39
CA ALA A 188 -21.93 -0.89 -7.81
C ALA A 188 -20.67 -0.36 -8.49
N PHE A 189 -19.58 -0.11 -7.73
CA PHE A 189 -18.36 0.48 -8.26
C PHE A 189 -17.26 -0.57 -8.44
N ASN A 190 -16.77 -0.72 -9.68
CA ASN A 190 -15.75 -1.71 -10.06
C ASN A 190 -15.00 -1.28 -11.33
N ALA A 191 -14.24 -2.19 -11.93
CA ALA A 191 -13.45 -1.93 -13.12
C ALA A 191 -14.33 -1.63 -14.35
N GLU A 192 -15.51 -2.26 -14.45
CA GLU A 192 -16.45 -2.09 -15.56
C GLU A 192 -17.35 -0.87 -15.38
N THR A 193 -17.70 -0.54 -14.15
CA THR A 193 -18.58 0.56 -13.75
C THR A 193 -17.94 1.38 -12.63
N PRO A 194 -16.82 2.08 -12.89
CA PRO A 194 -16.14 2.85 -11.87
C PRO A 194 -16.95 4.08 -11.46
N LEU A 195 -16.74 4.59 -10.24
CA LEU A 195 -17.39 5.81 -9.78
C LEU A 195 -16.81 7.02 -10.52
N GLU A 196 -17.64 7.74 -11.27
CA GLU A 196 -17.27 9.00 -11.91
C GLU A 196 -17.39 10.17 -10.92
N LEU A 197 -16.32 10.95 -10.78
CA LEU A 197 -16.26 12.12 -9.91
C LEU A 197 -15.16 13.09 -10.35
N ALA A 198 -14.96 14.18 -9.62
CA ALA A 198 -13.81 15.06 -9.78
C ALA A 198 -12.84 14.92 -8.61
N LEU A 199 -11.56 14.67 -8.89
CA LEU A 199 -10.46 14.74 -7.93
C LEU A 199 -9.64 16.00 -8.22
N ASN A 200 -9.60 16.94 -7.27
CA ASN A 200 -8.93 18.24 -7.43
C ASN A 200 -9.35 18.93 -8.73
N ASP A 201 -10.67 19.10 -8.90
CA ASP A 201 -11.31 19.74 -10.08
C ASP A 201 -11.06 19.04 -11.42
N THR A 202 -10.45 17.85 -11.42
CA THR A 202 -10.21 17.06 -12.63
C THR A 202 -11.09 15.82 -12.65
N ALA A 203 -11.80 15.62 -13.77
CA ALA A 203 -12.61 14.43 -13.97
C ALA A 203 -11.78 13.15 -13.79
N ALA A 204 -12.35 12.20 -13.06
CA ALA A 204 -11.72 10.94 -12.71
C ALA A 204 -12.77 9.83 -12.63
N THR A 205 -12.35 8.61 -12.90
CA THR A 205 -13.10 7.41 -12.54
C THR A 205 -12.32 6.64 -11.49
N VAL A 206 -13.01 6.21 -10.43
CA VAL A 206 -12.36 5.67 -9.23
C VAL A 206 -13.08 4.41 -8.77
N TYR A 207 -12.33 3.41 -8.34
CA TYR A 207 -12.89 2.28 -7.60
C TYR A 207 -11.86 1.69 -6.63
N PHE A 208 -12.37 0.94 -5.64
CA PHE A 208 -11.52 0.13 -4.77
C PHE A 208 -11.58 -1.34 -5.17
N SER A 209 -10.47 -2.03 -5.03
CA SER A 209 -10.37 -3.49 -5.12
C SER A 209 -10.14 -4.11 -3.74
N SER A 210 -10.36 -5.42 -3.64
CA SER A 210 -10.17 -6.17 -2.40
C SER A 210 -9.53 -7.52 -2.66
N SER A 211 -8.71 -7.99 -1.73
CA SER A 211 -8.21 -9.37 -1.66
C SER A 211 -8.50 -9.97 -0.28
N PRO A 212 -8.39 -11.30 -0.12
CA PRO A 212 -8.45 -12.30 -1.19
C PRO A 212 -9.84 -12.39 -1.84
N PRO A 213 -10.05 -13.20 -2.89
CA PRO A 213 -11.35 -13.36 -3.54
C PRO A 213 -12.48 -13.72 -2.57
N ALA A 214 -12.17 -14.48 -1.52
CA ALA A 214 -13.13 -14.84 -0.47
C ALA A 214 -13.69 -13.63 0.31
N LEU A 215 -12.98 -12.49 0.35
CA LEU A 215 -13.44 -11.25 0.98
C LEU A 215 -14.08 -10.27 -0.01
N CYS A 216 -14.23 -10.66 -1.28
CA CYS A 216 -14.89 -9.83 -2.28
C CYS A 216 -16.40 -10.08 -2.25
N ALA A 217 -17.15 -9.12 -1.67
CA ALA A 217 -18.60 -9.10 -1.80
C ALA A 217 -19.03 -8.83 -3.25
N ALA A 218 -20.31 -9.08 -3.56
CA ALA A 218 -20.82 -8.95 -4.92
C ALA A 218 -20.54 -7.54 -5.50
N GLY A 219 -20.07 -7.52 -6.74
CA GLY A 219 -19.73 -6.31 -7.48
C GLY A 219 -18.35 -5.70 -7.17
N ARG A 220 -17.61 -6.17 -6.15
CA ARG A 220 -16.25 -5.69 -5.86
C ARG A 220 -15.22 -6.35 -6.78
N THR A 221 -14.39 -5.55 -7.45
CA THR A 221 -13.23 -6.06 -8.21
C THR A 221 -12.21 -6.73 -7.29
N GLN A 222 -11.71 -7.90 -7.69
CA GLN A 222 -10.62 -8.56 -6.96
C GLN A 222 -9.32 -7.78 -7.18
N ASP A 223 -8.47 -7.71 -6.15
CA ASP A 223 -7.22 -6.91 -6.17
C ASP A 223 -6.26 -7.35 -7.28
N LEU A 224 -6.19 -8.65 -7.56
CA LEU A 224 -5.40 -9.17 -8.67
C LEU A 224 -5.94 -8.68 -10.01
N ASP A 225 -7.23 -8.86 -10.25
CA ASP A 225 -7.87 -8.48 -11.52
C ASP A 225 -7.68 -6.98 -11.78
N ALA A 226 -7.91 -6.14 -10.77
CA ALA A 226 -7.66 -4.69 -10.88
C ALA A 226 -6.22 -4.35 -11.26
N LEU A 227 -5.23 -5.04 -10.68
CA LEU A 227 -3.83 -4.85 -11.01
C LEU A 227 -3.52 -5.30 -12.45
N LEU A 228 -3.99 -6.48 -12.85
CA LEU A 228 -3.76 -7.02 -14.19
C LEU A 228 -4.45 -6.15 -15.27
N ASP A 229 -5.67 -5.68 -15.00
CA ASP A 229 -6.43 -4.81 -15.92
C ASP A 229 -5.73 -3.48 -16.16
N VAL A 230 -5.08 -2.89 -15.14
CA VAL A 230 -4.29 -1.66 -15.33
C VAL A 230 -3.06 -1.93 -16.20
N ILE A 231 -2.40 -3.10 -16.09
CA ILE A 231 -1.29 -3.50 -16.98
C ILE A 231 -1.81 -3.74 -18.40
N ASP A 232 -2.94 -4.42 -18.53
CA ASP A 232 -3.52 -4.79 -19.82
C ASP A 232 -4.11 -3.59 -20.57
N GLY A 233 -4.59 -2.58 -19.85
CA GLY A 233 -5.08 -1.32 -20.41
C GLY A 233 -3.99 -0.36 -20.88
N ALA A 234 -2.73 -0.54 -20.46
CA ALA A 234 -1.62 0.34 -20.83
C ALA A 234 -1.24 0.21 -22.32
N GLU A 235 -1.00 1.36 -22.96
CA GLU A 235 -0.61 1.48 -24.36
C GLU A 235 0.78 2.11 -24.54
N ALA A 236 1.26 2.90 -23.57
CA ALA A 236 2.54 3.58 -23.68
C ALA A 236 3.57 3.05 -22.68
N PHE A 237 3.21 2.99 -21.40
CA PHE A 237 4.13 2.48 -20.38
C PHE A 237 3.42 1.91 -19.15
N VAL A 238 4.17 1.09 -18.42
CA VAL A 238 3.84 0.60 -17.08
C VAL A 238 5.04 0.85 -16.18
N ASP A 239 4.87 1.77 -15.22
CA ASP A 239 5.87 2.09 -14.22
C ASP A 239 5.43 1.55 -12.86
N VAL A 240 6.23 0.66 -12.27
CA VAL A 240 5.92 -0.06 -11.03
C VAL A 240 6.93 0.29 -9.94
N ALA A 241 6.46 0.71 -8.77
CA ALA A 241 7.30 0.80 -7.58
C ALA A 241 6.73 -0.07 -6.46
N VAL A 242 7.46 -1.13 -6.13
CA VAL A 242 7.02 -2.13 -5.16
C VAL A 242 8.17 -2.56 -4.25
N MET A 243 7.90 -2.74 -2.96
CA MET A 243 8.91 -3.23 -2.02
C MET A 243 9.42 -4.64 -2.37
N SER A 244 8.54 -5.54 -2.80
CA SER A 244 8.90 -6.93 -3.13
C SER A 244 8.10 -7.44 -4.32
N TYR A 245 8.82 -8.06 -5.27
CA TYR A 245 8.29 -8.65 -6.49
C TYR A 245 8.77 -10.09 -6.61
N LEU A 246 7.85 -11.05 -6.49
CA LEU A 246 8.14 -12.48 -6.57
C LEU A 246 7.01 -13.13 -7.36
N PRO A 247 7.25 -13.67 -8.57
CA PRO A 247 6.27 -14.47 -9.31
C PRO A 247 6.13 -15.88 -8.72
N THR A 248 5.97 -15.95 -7.40
CA THR A 248 5.81 -17.17 -6.61
C THR A 248 4.86 -16.89 -5.45
N THR A 249 4.41 -17.95 -4.79
CA THR A 249 3.96 -17.83 -3.41
C THR A 249 5.17 -17.63 -2.51
N GLU A 250 5.00 -16.85 -1.46
CA GLU A 250 6.00 -16.39 -0.53
C GLU A 250 5.88 -17.07 0.86
N PHE A 251 4.66 -17.21 1.36
CA PHE A 251 4.35 -17.71 2.70
C PHE A 251 3.70 -19.09 2.67
N SER A 252 3.09 -19.47 1.55
CA SER A 252 2.53 -20.81 1.36
C SER A 252 3.59 -21.90 1.32
N ARG A 253 3.23 -23.09 1.82
CA ARG A 253 4.02 -24.32 1.72
C ARG A 253 3.17 -25.46 1.15
N PRO A 254 3.65 -26.22 0.14
CA PRO A 254 4.91 -25.99 -0.60
C PRO A 254 4.87 -24.67 -1.37
N GLU A 255 6.05 -24.08 -1.60
CA GLU A 255 6.18 -22.89 -2.46
C GLU A 255 5.78 -23.25 -3.90
N ARG A 256 5.08 -22.34 -4.58
CA ARG A 256 4.59 -22.52 -5.95
C ARG A 256 5.05 -21.37 -6.83
N PHE A 257 5.35 -21.68 -8.08
CA PHE A 257 5.47 -20.66 -9.12
C PHE A 257 4.09 -20.06 -9.40
N TRP A 258 4.00 -18.74 -9.46
CA TRP A 258 2.77 -17.98 -9.61
C TRP A 258 3.04 -16.78 -10.53
N PRO A 259 2.91 -16.94 -11.85
CA PRO A 259 3.40 -15.96 -12.81
C PRO A 259 2.40 -14.86 -13.16
N ALA A 260 1.24 -14.77 -12.51
CA ALA A 260 0.12 -13.95 -13.01
C ALA A 260 0.50 -12.52 -13.40
N ILE A 261 1.25 -11.82 -12.53
CA ILE A 261 1.74 -10.46 -12.79
C ILE A 261 2.90 -10.44 -13.80
N ASP A 262 3.86 -11.36 -13.67
CA ASP A 262 5.04 -11.46 -14.55
C ASP A 262 4.64 -11.72 -16.01
N ASP A 263 3.67 -12.61 -16.22
CA ASP A 263 3.08 -12.90 -17.52
C ASP A 263 2.45 -11.64 -18.14
N ARG A 264 1.75 -10.81 -17.35
CA ARG A 264 1.14 -9.57 -17.87
C ARG A 264 2.16 -8.51 -18.21
N LEU A 265 3.20 -8.33 -17.40
CA LEU A 265 4.28 -7.41 -17.71
C LEU A 265 5.01 -7.83 -19.00
N ARG A 266 5.36 -9.12 -19.12
CA ARG A 266 6.02 -9.63 -20.34
C ARG A 266 5.11 -9.55 -21.56
N ARG A 267 3.81 -9.83 -21.39
CA ARG A 267 2.80 -9.70 -22.44
C ARG A 267 2.68 -8.25 -22.94
N ALA A 268 2.66 -7.27 -22.04
CA ALA A 268 2.57 -5.86 -22.41
C ALA A 268 3.74 -5.45 -23.32
N VAL A 269 4.95 -5.89 -22.99
CA VAL A 269 6.16 -5.64 -23.80
C VAL A 269 6.09 -6.38 -25.14
N PHE A 270 5.83 -7.69 -25.10
CA PHE A 270 5.90 -8.56 -26.28
C PHE A 270 4.78 -8.30 -27.29
N GLU A 271 3.53 -8.24 -26.83
CA GLU A 271 2.36 -8.16 -27.71
C GLU A 271 2.02 -6.72 -28.11
N ARG A 272 2.36 -5.73 -27.26
CA ARG A 272 1.93 -4.34 -27.42
C ARG A 272 3.06 -3.32 -27.50
N GLY A 273 4.32 -3.72 -27.28
CA GLY A 273 5.46 -2.80 -27.30
C GLY A 273 5.42 -1.75 -26.19
N VAL A 274 4.69 -2.02 -25.10
CA VAL A 274 4.59 -1.13 -23.95
C VAL A 274 5.91 -1.13 -23.18
N ARG A 275 6.43 0.06 -22.84
CA ARG A 275 7.62 0.18 -22.00
C ARG A 275 7.32 -0.24 -20.56
N VAL A 276 8.14 -1.09 -19.98
CA VAL A 276 7.99 -1.51 -18.56
C VAL A 276 9.19 -1.06 -17.75
N ARG A 277 8.95 -0.33 -16.66
CA ARG A 277 9.97 -0.02 -15.66
C ARG A 277 9.55 -0.51 -14.29
N LEU A 278 10.40 -1.31 -13.65
CA LEU A 278 10.13 -1.86 -12.31
C LEU A 278 11.21 -1.41 -11.33
N LEU A 279 10.78 -0.69 -10.29
CA LEU A 279 11.61 -0.19 -9.20
C LEU A 279 11.31 -0.98 -7.92
N ALA A 280 12.18 -1.94 -7.59
CA ALA A 280 12.02 -2.83 -6.45
C ALA A 280 12.74 -2.30 -5.20
N GLY A 281 12.11 -2.36 -4.03
CA GLY A 281 12.78 -2.06 -2.76
C GLY A 281 13.91 -3.05 -2.46
N CYS A 282 15.12 -2.55 -2.14
CA CYS A 282 16.25 -3.37 -1.74
C CYS A 282 16.76 -2.98 -0.35
N TRP A 283 16.82 -3.96 0.54
CA TRP A 283 17.19 -3.80 1.94
C TRP A 283 17.65 -5.14 2.52
N ARG A 284 18.16 -5.15 3.75
CA ARG A 284 18.75 -6.35 4.39
C ARG A 284 17.79 -7.54 4.54
N HIS A 285 16.48 -7.32 4.45
CA HIS A 285 15.45 -8.34 4.58
C HIS A 285 14.82 -8.73 3.24
N SER A 286 15.34 -8.23 2.11
CA SER A 286 14.93 -8.66 0.77
C SER A 286 15.14 -10.16 0.61
N ARG A 287 14.15 -10.86 0.05
CA ARG A 287 14.29 -12.30 -0.23
C ARG A 287 15.32 -12.52 -1.33
N ALA A 288 16.28 -13.40 -1.09
CA ALA A 288 17.29 -13.75 -2.08
C ALA A 288 16.68 -14.27 -3.41
N ALA A 289 15.55 -14.97 -3.34
CA ALA A 289 14.83 -15.48 -4.52
C ALA A 289 14.25 -14.38 -5.42
N MET A 290 14.08 -13.15 -4.92
CA MET A 290 13.56 -12.03 -5.71
C MET A 290 14.53 -11.64 -6.84
N PHE A 291 15.83 -11.62 -6.56
CA PHE A 291 16.83 -11.08 -7.48
C PHE A 291 16.95 -11.87 -8.80
N PRO A 292 16.95 -13.22 -8.82
CA PRO A 292 16.90 -13.97 -10.07
C PRO A 292 15.68 -13.65 -10.95
N PHE A 293 14.49 -13.45 -10.35
CA PHE A 293 13.29 -13.09 -11.11
C PHE A 293 13.37 -11.66 -11.67
N LEU A 294 13.88 -10.71 -10.88
CA LEU A 294 14.13 -9.35 -11.36
C LEU A 294 15.13 -9.33 -12.52
N LYS A 295 16.24 -10.07 -12.40
CA LYS A 295 17.22 -10.24 -13.50
C LYS A 295 16.59 -10.89 -14.74
N SER A 296 15.73 -11.89 -14.56
CA SER A 296 14.99 -12.56 -15.65
C SER A 296 14.02 -11.63 -16.38
N LEU A 297 13.36 -10.72 -15.66
CA LEU A 297 12.50 -9.70 -16.28
C LEU A 297 13.34 -8.68 -17.05
N ALA A 298 14.43 -8.18 -16.46
CA ALA A 298 15.34 -7.24 -17.12
C ALA A 298 15.97 -7.80 -18.41
N ALA A 299 16.25 -9.11 -18.45
CA ALA A 299 16.80 -9.79 -19.62
C ALA A 299 15.87 -9.80 -20.85
N VAL A 300 14.61 -9.39 -20.71
CA VAL A 300 13.68 -9.22 -21.85
C VAL A 300 14.08 -8.02 -22.72
N ALA A 301 14.77 -7.03 -22.16
CA ALA A 301 15.21 -5.84 -22.88
C ALA A 301 16.13 -6.23 -24.05
N ASP A 302 15.78 -5.80 -25.26
CA ASP A 302 16.58 -6.05 -26.45
C ASP A 302 16.37 -4.98 -27.53
N ASN A 303 17.48 -4.41 -27.99
CA ASN A 303 17.47 -3.37 -29.03
C ASN A 303 17.03 -3.91 -30.40
N ARG A 304 17.24 -5.21 -30.68
CA ARG A 304 16.88 -5.78 -31.99
C ARG A 304 15.37 -6.00 -32.11
N THR A 305 14.73 -6.47 -31.04
CA THR A 305 13.26 -6.59 -30.97
C THR A 305 12.58 -5.26 -30.63
N ARG A 306 13.33 -4.29 -30.09
CA ARG A 306 12.82 -3.04 -29.49
C ARG A 306 11.98 -3.28 -28.23
N TYR A 307 12.24 -4.36 -27.51
CA TYR A 307 11.62 -4.59 -26.20
C TYR A 307 12.25 -3.67 -25.17
N ASP A 308 11.42 -2.84 -24.54
CA ASP A 308 11.83 -1.81 -23.59
C ASP A 308 11.41 -2.22 -22.16
N VAL A 309 12.37 -2.81 -21.45
CA VAL A 309 12.21 -3.24 -20.06
C VAL A 309 13.41 -2.76 -19.26
N GLU A 310 13.15 -2.04 -18.17
CA GLU A 310 14.19 -1.68 -17.20
C GLU A 310 13.79 -2.15 -15.80
N VAL A 311 14.73 -2.69 -15.06
CA VAL A 311 14.52 -3.09 -13.67
C VAL A 311 15.61 -2.49 -12.81
N ARG A 312 15.21 -1.77 -11.77
CA ARG A 312 16.11 -1.12 -10.82
C ARG A 312 15.77 -1.49 -9.40
N LEU A 313 16.78 -1.42 -8.55
CA LEU A 313 16.67 -1.51 -7.10
C LEU A 313 16.67 -0.12 -6.50
N PHE A 314 15.78 0.14 -5.53
CA PHE A 314 15.77 1.36 -4.75
C PHE A 314 16.38 1.10 -3.37
N LEU A 315 17.49 1.77 -3.08
CA LEU A 315 18.22 1.63 -1.82
C LEU A 315 18.04 2.88 -0.97
N VAL A 316 17.53 2.70 0.25
CA VAL A 316 17.46 3.77 1.23
C VAL A 316 18.79 3.80 1.99
N PRO A 317 19.58 4.89 1.92
CA PRO A 317 20.85 4.97 2.64
C PRO A 317 20.62 4.95 4.15
N ALA A 318 21.64 4.54 4.91
CA ALA A 318 21.58 4.54 6.37
C ALA A 318 22.93 4.97 6.95
N SER A 319 22.91 5.86 7.93
CA SER A 319 24.05 6.04 8.84
C SER A 319 24.21 4.82 9.75
N ALA A 320 25.37 4.71 10.42
CA ALA A 320 25.60 3.64 11.39
C ALA A 320 24.57 3.63 12.54
N ALA A 321 23.99 4.79 12.89
CA ALA A 321 22.92 4.88 13.86
C ALA A 321 21.58 4.38 13.28
N GLN A 322 21.21 4.86 12.10
CA GLN A 322 19.97 4.46 11.42
C GLN A 322 19.93 2.97 11.08
N ALA A 323 21.06 2.36 10.76
CA ALA A 323 21.15 0.92 10.45
C ALA A 323 20.81 0.01 11.65
N ARG A 324 20.89 0.54 12.88
CA ARG A 324 20.51 -0.18 14.11
C ARG A 324 19.00 -0.20 14.34
N ILE A 325 18.24 0.68 13.70
CA ILE A 325 16.78 0.70 13.80
C ILE A 325 16.23 -0.53 13.05
N PRO A 326 15.54 -1.46 13.71
CA PRO A 326 15.06 -2.67 13.07
C PRO A 326 13.89 -2.38 12.12
N PHE A 327 13.91 -3.06 10.97
CA PHE A 327 12.88 -2.98 9.92
C PHE A 327 12.64 -1.56 9.37
N ALA A 328 13.64 -0.70 9.47
CA ALA A 328 13.68 0.62 8.84
C ALA A 328 14.43 0.60 7.50
N ARG A 329 14.51 1.77 6.85
CA ARG A 329 15.38 2.05 5.70
C ARG A 329 15.07 1.17 4.49
N VAL A 330 13.81 1.22 4.05
CA VAL A 330 13.33 0.51 2.87
C VAL A 330 12.35 1.36 2.08
N ASN A 331 12.30 1.14 0.77
CA ASN A 331 11.19 1.58 -0.07
C ASN A 331 10.04 0.59 0.08
N HIS A 332 9.03 0.98 0.83
CA HIS A 332 7.88 0.17 1.18
C HIS A 332 6.65 0.45 0.29
N ASN A 333 6.83 1.12 -0.85
CA ASN A 333 5.74 1.42 -1.79
C ASN A 333 5.09 0.15 -2.38
N LYS A 334 3.83 0.29 -2.83
CA LYS A 334 3.08 -0.68 -3.63
C LYS A 334 2.17 0.07 -4.62
N TYR A 335 2.76 0.69 -5.63
CA TYR A 335 1.99 1.43 -6.63
C TYR A 335 2.44 1.10 -8.05
N MET A 336 1.55 1.38 -8.99
CA MET A 336 1.81 1.35 -10.42
C MET A 336 1.15 2.54 -11.09
N VAL A 337 1.77 3.06 -12.14
CA VAL A 337 1.22 4.16 -12.94
C VAL A 337 1.44 3.89 -14.43
N THR A 338 0.41 4.14 -15.23
CA THR A 338 0.41 4.05 -16.69
C THR A 338 0.02 5.41 -17.26
N GLU A 339 -0.09 5.57 -18.58
CA GLU A 339 -0.63 6.81 -19.17
C GLU A 339 -2.14 7.01 -18.94
N LYS A 340 -2.85 5.97 -18.48
CA LYS A 340 -4.31 6.00 -18.29
C LYS A 340 -4.75 5.96 -16.83
N ALA A 341 -3.99 5.26 -15.98
CA ALA A 341 -4.41 4.97 -14.62
C ALA A 341 -3.27 5.00 -13.60
N ALA A 342 -3.66 5.20 -12.34
CA ALA A 342 -2.84 5.06 -11.16
C ALA A 342 -3.44 3.98 -10.25
N TYR A 343 -2.60 3.08 -9.76
CA TYR A 343 -2.93 2.03 -8.80
C TYR A 343 -2.12 2.27 -7.52
N VAL A 344 -2.78 2.44 -6.38
CA VAL A 344 -2.14 2.55 -5.06
C VAL A 344 -2.70 1.47 -4.15
N GLY A 345 -1.87 0.48 -3.80
CA GLY A 345 -2.29 -0.68 -3.04
C GLY A 345 -1.58 -0.84 -1.70
N THR A 346 -1.99 -1.87 -0.97
CA THR A 346 -1.40 -2.29 0.31
C THR A 346 -0.52 -3.54 0.20
N SER A 347 -0.56 -4.21 -0.95
CA SER A 347 -0.08 -5.59 -1.16
C SER A 347 1.26 -5.64 -1.90
N ASN A 348 2.23 -6.38 -1.38
CA ASN A 348 3.44 -6.70 -2.16
C ASN A 348 3.10 -7.65 -3.30
N TRP A 349 3.95 -7.72 -4.32
CA TRP A 349 3.63 -8.43 -5.56
C TRP A 349 4.14 -9.87 -5.50
N SER A 350 3.42 -10.70 -4.73
CA SER A 350 3.59 -12.16 -4.67
C SER A 350 2.23 -12.84 -4.44
N GLY A 351 2.09 -14.11 -4.83
CA GLY A 351 0.78 -14.76 -4.94
C GLY A 351 -0.06 -14.74 -3.65
N ASP A 352 0.58 -14.95 -2.50
CA ASP A 352 -0.13 -14.97 -1.20
C ASP A 352 -0.81 -13.65 -0.84
N TYR A 353 -0.33 -12.51 -1.35
CA TYR A 353 -0.96 -11.21 -1.08
C TYR A 353 -2.31 -11.05 -1.77
N PHE A 354 -2.51 -11.74 -2.89
CA PHE A 354 -3.74 -11.69 -3.68
C PHE A 354 -4.66 -12.89 -3.39
N GLU A 355 -4.09 -14.05 -3.05
CA GLU A 355 -4.86 -15.29 -2.86
C GLU A 355 -5.35 -15.51 -1.43
N ARG A 356 -4.67 -14.96 -0.42
CA ARG A 356 -4.92 -15.30 0.99
C ARG A 356 -4.93 -14.09 1.92
N THR A 357 -4.09 -13.11 1.66
CA THR A 357 -3.95 -11.92 2.51
C THR A 357 -5.01 -10.90 2.18
N ALA A 358 -5.59 -10.26 3.20
CA ALA A 358 -6.53 -9.18 2.98
C ALA A 358 -5.81 -7.86 2.69
N GLY A 359 -5.88 -7.42 1.45
CA GLY A 359 -5.39 -6.15 0.95
C GLY A 359 -6.50 -5.39 0.23
N SER A 360 -6.19 -4.14 -0.10
CA SER A 360 -7.04 -3.29 -0.93
C SER A 360 -6.17 -2.33 -1.73
N ALA A 361 -6.70 -1.89 -2.88
CA ALA A 361 -6.10 -0.83 -3.65
C ALA A 361 -7.13 0.18 -4.14
N LEU A 362 -6.64 1.39 -4.33
CA LEU A 362 -7.33 2.48 -5.01
C LEU A 362 -6.86 2.52 -6.46
N VAL A 363 -7.81 2.43 -7.40
CA VAL A 363 -7.56 2.63 -8.82
C VAL A 363 -8.21 3.94 -9.25
N VAL A 364 -7.42 4.80 -9.87
CA VAL A 364 -7.83 6.12 -10.37
C VAL A 364 -7.45 6.22 -11.84
N ALA A 365 -8.43 6.38 -12.72
CA ALA A 365 -8.19 6.76 -14.10
C ALA A 365 -8.57 8.23 -14.32
N GLN A 366 -7.70 8.97 -15.00
CA GLN A 366 -7.91 10.38 -15.33
C GLN A 366 -7.51 10.57 -16.79
N ALA A 367 -8.50 10.78 -17.66
CA ALA A 367 -8.28 11.03 -19.07
C ALA A 367 -7.85 12.49 -19.28
N GLY A 368 -6.59 12.73 -19.63
CA GLY A 368 -6.14 14.06 -20.06
C GLY A 368 -4.69 14.38 -19.73
N ARG A 369 -4.12 15.32 -20.50
CA ARG A 369 -2.80 15.96 -20.26
C ARG A 369 -2.93 17.15 -19.29
N GLY A 370 -3.74 16.98 -18.25
CA GLY A 370 -4.06 18.05 -17.31
C GLY A 370 -3.00 18.14 -16.23
N ALA A 371 -2.03 19.04 -16.41
CA ALA A 371 -0.91 19.24 -15.48
C ALA A 371 -1.36 19.21 -14.01
N GLY A 372 -0.87 18.23 -13.25
CA GLY A 372 -1.05 18.14 -11.80
C GLY A 372 -2.17 17.20 -11.33
N THR A 373 -2.72 16.35 -12.20
CA THR A 373 -3.66 15.28 -11.78
C THR A 373 -3.03 14.33 -10.74
N PHE A 374 -3.85 13.57 -10.01
CA PHE A 374 -3.33 12.56 -9.06
C PHE A 374 -2.43 11.55 -9.76
N ARG A 375 -2.86 11.10 -10.95
CA ARG A 375 -2.12 10.16 -11.80
C ARG A 375 -0.79 10.73 -12.29
N GLU A 376 -0.75 11.98 -12.73
CA GLU A 376 0.50 12.65 -13.13
C GLU A 376 1.44 12.88 -11.96
N ARG A 377 0.93 13.32 -10.80
CA ARG A 377 1.76 13.47 -9.59
C ARG A 377 2.37 12.13 -9.14
N LEU A 378 1.66 11.01 -9.31
CA LEU A 378 2.20 9.69 -9.03
C LEU A 378 3.32 9.33 -10.02
N GLN A 379 3.17 9.69 -11.30
CA GLN A 379 4.24 9.54 -12.29
C GLN A 379 5.45 10.41 -11.96
N GLU A 380 5.26 11.67 -11.55
CA GLU A 380 6.36 12.55 -11.14
C GLU A 380 7.15 11.96 -9.96
N VAL A 381 6.45 11.36 -8.98
CA VAL A 381 7.08 10.62 -7.90
C VAL A 381 7.89 9.44 -8.42
N PHE A 382 7.35 8.66 -9.36
CA PHE A 382 8.09 7.56 -9.98
C PHE A 382 9.34 8.06 -10.70
N GLU A 383 9.24 9.07 -11.56
CA GLU A 383 10.38 9.61 -12.32
C GLU A 383 11.45 10.19 -11.40
N ARG A 384 11.05 10.89 -10.34
CA ARG A 384 11.94 11.41 -9.30
C ARG A 384 12.71 10.29 -8.63
N ASP A 385 12.01 9.23 -8.20
CA ASP A 385 12.62 8.12 -7.49
C ASP A 385 13.51 7.28 -8.43
N TRP A 386 13.05 7.05 -9.66
CA TRP A 386 13.74 6.32 -10.74
C TRP A 386 15.06 6.99 -11.16
N SER A 387 15.03 8.32 -11.26
CA SER A 387 16.18 9.12 -11.71
C SER A 387 17.11 9.54 -10.57
N SER A 388 16.75 9.20 -9.32
CA SER A 388 17.55 9.56 -8.15
C SER A 388 18.83 8.73 -8.04
N GLY A 389 19.81 9.24 -7.28
CA GLY A 389 21.00 8.47 -6.89
C GLY A 389 20.73 7.30 -5.94
N TYR A 390 19.46 7.06 -5.58
CA TYR A 390 19.03 5.92 -4.77
C TYR A 390 18.52 4.76 -5.62
N SER A 391 18.37 4.96 -6.94
CA SER A 391 18.00 3.94 -7.90
C SER A 391 19.24 3.36 -8.58
N VAL A 392 19.41 2.05 -8.52
CA VAL A 392 20.56 1.32 -9.08
C VAL A 392 20.06 0.24 -10.03
N ASP A 393 20.74 0.06 -11.15
CA ASP A 393 20.41 -1.00 -12.11
C ASP A 393 20.54 -2.40 -11.48
N ILE A 394 19.62 -3.31 -11.79
CA ILE A 394 19.64 -4.68 -11.26
C ILE A 394 20.90 -5.45 -11.70
N GLY A 395 21.49 -5.12 -12.85
CA GLY A 395 22.74 -5.68 -13.34
C GLY A 395 23.95 -5.30 -12.49
N ASP A 396 23.89 -4.15 -11.80
CA ASP A 396 24.95 -3.67 -10.90
C ASP A 396 24.78 -4.16 -9.45
N ALA A 397 23.72 -4.91 -9.16
CA ALA A 397 23.38 -5.35 -7.80
C ALA A 397 24.48 -6.17 -7.10
N GLU A 398 25.33 -6.87 -7.86
CA GLU A 398 26.44 -7.67 -7.30
C GLU A 398 27.53 -6.80 -6.66
N ARG A 399 27.62 -5.51 -7.01
CA ARG A 399 28.58 -4.58 -6.41
C ARG A 399 28.18 -4.08 -5.02
N TRP A 400 26.93 -4.31 -4.61
CA TRP A 400 26.36 -3.80 -3.36
C TRP A 400 26.03 -4.90 -2.35
N GLY A 401 26.30 -6.17 -2.71
CA GLY A 401 26.16 -7.32 -1.83
C GLY A 401 27.40 -7.67 -1.00
N SER A 402 28.44 -6.82 -1.02
CA SER A 402 29.70 -7.00 -0.28
C SER A 402 29.76 -6.15 0.98
#